data_AF-A0A059WWI7-F1
#
_entry.id   AF-A0A059WWI7-F1
#
_cell.length_a   1.000
_cell.length_b   1.000
_cell.length_c   1.000
_cell.angle_alpha   90.00
_cell.angle_beta   90.00
_cell.angle_gamma   90.00
#
_symmetry.space_group_name_H-M   'P 1'
#
loop_
_entity.id
_entity.type
_entity.pdbx_description
1 polymer ?
#
loop_
_entity_poly.entity_id
_entity_poly.type
_entity_poly.pdbx_seq_one_letter_code
_entity_poly.pdbx_strand_id
1 'polypeptide(L)'
;TVHQFLLLAKNRGIPIFLIGHITKEGSIAGPKILEHIVDTVLYFEGERHHNHRIVRAVKNRFGAANEVGVFEMTGTGLMPVANPSQMFLQERPHNVAGSIVTACMEGTRPLLVEIQALVSGTKYGTGRRMTQGLDQNRVSLLIAMLEKRSGLQLTGDDVFVNIAGGLEVDEPAADLGVVTAIVSSFKNVNVDPHTAVF
;
A
#
# COMPACT_ATOMS: atom_id res chain seq x y z
N THR A 1 14.20 1.51 -31.45
CA THR A 1 12.94 0.75 -31.35
C THR A 1 11.85 1.53 -30.61
N VAL A 2 11.97 1.88 -29.32
CA VAL A 2 10.93 2.69 -28.62
C VAL A 2 10.90 4.17 -29.05
N HIS A 3 12.06 4.77 -29.30
CA HIS A 3 12.15 6.15 -29.79
C HIS A 3 11.42 6.36 -31.13
N GLN A 4 11.38 5.34 -32.00
CA GLN A 4 10.64 5.39 -33.26
C GLN A 4 9.12 5.48 -33.02
N PHE A 5 8.60 4.78 -32.01
CA PHE A 5 7.19 4.89 -31.63
C PHE A 5 6.87 6.29 -31.08
N LEU A 6 7.76 6.89 -30.29
CA LEU A 6 7.56 8.27 -29.80
C LEU A 6 7.54 9.29 -30.95
N LEU A 7 8.47 9.16 -31.91
CA LEU A 7 8.48 10.01 -33.09
C LEU A 7 7.22 9.81 -33.94
N LEU A 8 6.76 8.57 -34.11
CA LEU A 8 5.53 8.25 -34.82
C LEU A 8 4.30 8.87 -34.15
N ALA A 9 4.20 8.75 -32.82
CA ALA A 9 3.13 9.33 -32.03
C ALA A 9 3.07 10.85 -32.19
N LYS A 10 4.23 11.53 -32.09
CA LYS A 10 4.33 12.99 -32.30
C LYS A 10 3.99 13.41 -33.72
N ASN A 11 4.53 12.72 -34.72
CA ASN A 11 4.33 13.09 -36.12
C ASN A 11 2.90 12.86 -36.60
N ARG A 12 2.19 11.86 -36.05
CA ARG A 12 0.82 11.52 -36.45
C ARG A 12 -0.25 11.99 -35.47
N GLY A 13 0.13 12.49 -34.30
CA GLY A 13 -0.81 12.89 -33.24
C GLY A 13 -1.67 11.73 -32.71
N ILE A 14 -1.12 10.51 -32.67
CA ILE A 14 -1.85 9.31 -32.23
C ILE A 14 -1.37 8.82 -30.86
N PRO A 15 -2.25 8.32 -29.97
CA PRO A 15 -1.83 7.65 -28.75
C PRO A 15 -1.22 6.29 -29.06
N ILE A 16 -0.14 5.93 -28.35
CA ILE A 16 0.52 4.62 -28.47
C ILE A 16 0.68 4.02 -27.07
N PHE A 17 0.18 2.81 -26.87
CA PHE A 17 0.38 2.03 -25.66
C PHE A 17 1.52 1.03 -25.85
N LEU A 18 2.44 1.00 -24.89
CA LEU A 18 3.55 0.06 -24.86
C LEU A 18 3.38 -0.85 -23.63
N ILE A 19 3.43 -2.16 -23.84
CA ILE A 19 3.25 -3.16 -22.77
C ILE A 19 4.62 -3.74 -22.42
N GLY A 20 5.06 -3.52 -21.17
CA GLY A 20 6.29 -4.08 -20.63
C GLY A 20 5.99 -5.13 -19.57
N HIS A 21 6.40 -6.38 -19.80
CA HIS A 21 6.27 -7.44 -18.80
C HIS A 21 7.48 -7.44 -17.86
N ILE A 22 7.25 -7.52 -16.55
CA ILE A 22 8.29 -7.68 -15.54
C ILE A 22 8.60 -9.18 -15.39
N THR A 23 9.83 -9.58 -15.66
CA THR A 23 10.28 -10.98 -15.55
C THR A 23 11.18 -11.19 -14.33
N LYS A 24 11.20 -12.43 -13.81
CA LYS A 24 11.89 -12.80 -12.56
C LYS A 24 13.42 -12.62 -12.59
N GLU A 25 14.03 -12.52 -13.76
CA GLU A 25 15.50 -12.43 -13.90
C GLU A 25 16.07 -11.02 -13.70
N GLY A 26 15.26 -10.03 -13.33
CA GLY A 26 15.79 -8.71 -12.98
C GLY A 26 16.61 -8.07 -14.10
N SER A 27 16.34 -8.43 -15.37
CA SER A 27 16.76 -7.63 -16.53
C SER A 27 15.92 -6.34 -16.53
N ILE A 28 16.26 -5.50 -15.55
CA ILE A 28 15.85 -4.11 -15.28
C ILE A 28 16.03 -3.22 -16.52
N ALA A 29 16.69 -3.73 -17.57
CA ALA A 29 16.92 -3.05 -18.83
C ALA A 29 15.69 -2.93 -19.76
N GLY A 30 14.59 -3.65 -19.50
CA GLY A 30 13.40 -3.60 -20.36
C GLY A 30 12.45 -2.45 -20.00
N PRO A 31 11.51 -2.63 -19.03
CA PRO A 31 10.47 -1.64 -18.75
C PRO A 31 10.97 -0.38 -18.00
N LYS A 32 11.86 -0.55 -17.01
CA LYS A 32 12.36 0.56 -16.17
C LYS A 32 13.15 1.60 -16.96
N ILE A 33 13.92 1.18 -17.97
CA ILE A 33 14.61 2.12 -18.88
C ILE A 33 13.60 2.98 -19.65
N LEU A 34 12.43 2.43 -19.99
CA LEU A 34 11.42 3.17 -20.75
C LEU A 34 10.73 4.25 -19.91
N GLU A 35 10.67 4.10 -18.60
CA GLU A 35 9.97 5.03 -17.70
C GLU A 35 10.45 6.47 -17.85
N HIS A 36 11.75 6.65 -18.05
CA HIS A 36 12.33 7.98 -18.23
C HIS A 36 12.02 8.58 -19.61
N ILE A 37 11.74 7.75 -20.61
CA ILE A 37 11.64 8.15 -22.03
C ILE A 37 10.17 8.35 -22.46
N VAL A 38 9.21 7.71 -21.80
CA VAL A 38 7.77 7.83 -22.12
C VAL A 38 7.09 8.99 -21.39
N ASP A 39 5.92 9.40 -21.88
CA ASP A 39 5.15 10.49 -21.28
C ASP A 39 4.30 10.05 -20.08
N THR A 40 3.81 8.80 -20.07
CA THR A 40 3.02 8.23 -18.97
C THR A 40 3.51 6.82 -18.67
N VAL A 41 3.64 6.48 -17.39
CA VAL A 41 4.02 5.16 -16.88
C VAL A 41 2.90 4.69 -15.96
N LEU A 42 2.30 3.56 -16.32
CA LEU A 42 1.30 2.87 -15.53
C LEU A 42 1.86 1.52 -15.10
N TYR A 43 1.80 1.25 -13.80
CA TYR A 43 2.06 -0.05 -13.23
C TYR A 43 0.73 -0.79 -13.06
N PHE A 44 0.70 -2.06 -13.45
CA PHE A 44 -0.44 -2.94 -13.22
C PHE A 44 -0.03 -4.04 -12.24
N GLU A 45 -0.52 -3.91 -11.02
CA GLU A 45 -0.09 -4.67 -9.86
C GLU A 45 -1.24 -5.52 -9.33
N GLY A 46 -0.89 -6.63 -8.70
CA GLY A 46 -1.87 -7.52 -8.11
C GLY A 46 -1.19 -8.59 -7.29
N GLU A 47 -1.66 -8.79 -6.06
CA GLU A 47 -1.22 -9.93 -5.26
C GLU A 47 -1.88 -11.23 -5.74
N ARG A 48 -1.24 -12.36 -5.42
CA ARG A 48 -1.74 -13.69 -5.78
C ARG A 48 -3.01 -14.07 -5.04
N HIS A 49 -3.17 -13.60 -3.81
CA HIS A 49 -4.25 -14.00 -2.90
C HIS A 49 -5.45 -13.07 -2.99
N HIS A 50 -5.35 -11.99 -3.77
CA HIS A 50 -6.40 -11.00 -3.92
C HIS A 50 -6.86 -10.91 -5.38
N ASN A 51 -8.17 -10.86 -5.58
CA ASN A 51 -8.79 -10.79 -6.91
C ASN A 51 -8.79 -9.38 -7.51
N HIS A 52 -8.42 -8.36 -6.72
CA HIS A 52 -8.22 -7.02 -7.26
C HIS A 52 -6.89 -6.87 -7.98
N ARG A 53 -6.89 -5.90 -8.87
CA ARG A 53 -5.75 -5.39 -9.62
C ARG A 53 -5.72 -3.89 -9.49
N ILE A 54 -4.54 -3.35 -9.28
CA ILE A 54 -4.29 -1.94 -9.04
C ILE A 54 -3.54 -1.41 -10.25
N VAL A 55 -4.08 -0.39 -10.90
CA VAL A 55 -3.37 0.40 -11.91
C VAL A 55 -2.87 1.66 -11.23
N ARG A 56 -1.55 1.85 -11.16
CA ARG A 56 -0.92 3.00 -10.51
C ARG A 56 -0.18 3.87 -11.52
N ALA A 57 -0.46 5.17 -11.54
CA ALA A 57 0.20 6.11 -12.43
C ALA A 57 1.48 6.69 -11.82
N VAL A 58 2.61 5.99 -11.95
CA VAL A 58 3.90 6.45 -11.38
C VAL A 58 4.44 7.71 -12.08
N LYS A 59 4.13 7.86 -13.38
CA LYS A 59 4.47 9.07 -14.15
C LYS A 59 3.29 9.44 -15.02
N ASN A 60 2.87 10.69 -15.01
CA ASN A 60 1.82 11.17 -15.88
C ASN A 60 2.11 12.61 -16.28
N ARG A 61 2.48 12.84 -17.55
CA ARG A 61 2.70 14.21 -18.07
C ARG A 61 1.40 14.95 -18.39
N PHE A 62 0.26 14.28 -18.37
CA PHE A 62 -1.04 14.81 -18.79
C PHE A 62 -2.06 14.86 -17.64
N GLY A 63 -1.65 14.61 -16.40
CA GLY A 63 -2.52 14.58 -15.23
C GLY A 63 -1.75 14.35 -13.94
N ALA A 64 -2.46 14.01 -12.87
CA ALA A 64 -1.83 13.72 -11.58
C ALA A 64 -1.01 12.41 -11.67
N ALA A 65 0.15 12.44 -11.03
CA ALA A 65 0.91 11.24 -10.70
C ALA A 65 0.35 10.61 -9.42
N ASN A 66 0.67 9.34 -9.19
CA ASN A 66 0.23 8.51 -8.08
C ASN A 66 -1.29 8.27 -7.99
N GLU A 67 -2.05 8.58 -9.04
CA GLU A 67 -3.44 8.12 -9.09
C GLU A 67 -3.53 6.61 -9.21
N VAL A 68 -4.55 6.06 -8.54
CA VAL A 68 -4.83 4.63 -8.50
C VAL A 68 -6.22 4.32 -9.04
N GLY A 69 -6.28 3.38 -9.97
CA GLY A 69 -7.48 2.69 -10.39
C GLY A 69 -7.52 1.29 -9.80
N VAL A 70 -8.61 0.95 -9.11
CA VAL A 70 -8.82 -0.39 -8.53
C VAL A 70 -9.83 -1.14 -9.40
N PHE A 71 -9.45 -2.35 -9.80
CA PHE A 71 -10.24 -3.21 -10.67
C PHE A 71 -10.36 -4.59 -10.03
N GLU A 72 -11.44 -5.30 -10.32
CA GLU A 72 -11.64 -6.69 -9.93
C GLU A 72 -11.65 -7.57 -11.17
N MET A 73 -10.91 -8.69 -11.13
CA MET A 73 -10.93 -9.67 -12.22
C MET A 73 -12.14 -10.59 -12.07
N THR A 74 -13.12 -10.42 -12.96
CA THR A 74 -14.34 -11.24 -13.00
C THR A 74 -14.29 -12.26 -14.13
N GLY A 75 -15.27 -13.17 -14.21
CA GLY A 75 -15.39 -14.10 -15.34
C GLY A 75 -15.56 -13.42 -16.71
N THR A 76 -16.00 -12.15 -16.72
CA THR A 76 -16.15 -11.33 -17.93
C THR A 76 -14.95 -10.41 -18.21
N GLY A 77 -13.92 -10.42 -17.35
CA GLY A 77 -12.73 -9.57 -17.44
C GLY A 77 -12.61 -8.57 -16.29
N LEU A 78 -11.78 -7.54 -16.49
CA LEU A 78 -11.53 -6.50 -15.48
C LEU A 78 -12.72 -5.54 -15.37
N MET A 79 -13.31 -5.45 -14.18
CA MET A 79 -14.36 -4.49 -13.85
C MET A 79 -13.84 -3.42 -12.89
N PRO A 80 -14.13 -2.12 -13.11
CA PRO A 80 -13.71 -1.07 -12.20
C PRO A 80 -14.46 -1.18 -10.87
N VAL A 81 -13.73 -1.03 -9.77
CA VAL A 81 -14.30 -1.00 -8.42
C VAL A 81 -14.70 0.44 -8.08
N ALA A 82 -16.00 0.70 -7.96
CA ALA A 82 -16.51 2.05 -7.70
C ALA A 82 -16.14 2.58 -6.31
N ASN A 83 -16.16 1.71 -5.29
CA ASN A 83 -15.78 2.05 -3.92
C ASN A 83 -14.70 1.09 -3.41
N PRO A 84 -13.41 1.44 -3.60
CA PRO A 84 -12.31 0.58 -3.15
C PRO A 84 -12.25 0.45 -1.63
N SER A 85 -12.59 1.49 -0.88
CA SER A 85 -12.61 1.44 0.59
C SER A 85 -13.58 0.41 1.13
N GLN A 86 -14.76 0.29 0.53
CA GLN A 86 -15.68 -0.77 0.89
C GLN A 86 -15.06 -2.15 0.63
N MET A 87 -14.42 -2.34 -0.53
CA MET A 87 -13.76 -3.59 -0.88
C MET A 87 -12.67 -3.97 0.14
N PHE A 88 -11.77 -3.04 0.49
CA PHE A 88 -10.67 -3.30 1.42
C PHE A 88 -11.13 -3.57 2.86
N LEU A 89 -12.29 -3.02 3.26
CA LEU A 89 -12.83 -3.19 4.60
C LEU A 89 -13.83 -4.35 4.73
N GLN A 90 -14.17 -5.06 3.65
CA GLN A 90 -15.17 -6.14 3.67
C GLN A 90 -14.79 -7.29 4.61
N GLU A 91 -13.50 -7.65 4.65
CA GLU A 91 -13.01 -8.78 5.46
C GLU A 91 -12.53 -8.36 6.86
N ARG A 92 -12.72 -7.08 7.22
CA ARG A 92 -12.25 -6.53 8.49
C ARG A 92 -12.92 -7.24 9.66
N PRO A 93 -12.16 -7.85 10.57
CA PRO A 93 -12.73 -8.40 11.80
C PRO A 93 -13.24 -7.28 12.72
N HIS A 94 -14.44 -7.44 13.27
CA HIS A 94 -15.00 -6.53 14.27
C HIS A 94 -14.57 -6.96 15.68
N ASN A 95 -14.39 -5.97 16.57
CA ASN A 95 -14.09 -6.18 17.98
C ASN A 95 -12.80 -6.98 18.28
N VAL A 96 -11.79 -6.86 17.42
CA VAL A 96 -10.47 -7.43 17.66
C VAL A 96 -9.44 -6.35 17.99
N ALA A 97 -8.50 -6.70 18.87
CA ALA A 97 -7.35 -5.85 19.15
C ALA A 97 -6.39 -5.84 17.95
N GLY A 98 -5.69 -4.71 17.77
CA GLY A 98 -4.70 -4.57 16.71
C GLY A 98 -5.25 -4.26 15.34
N SER A 99 -6.52 -3.82 15.20
CA SER A 99 -7.10 -3.40 13.92
C SER A 99 -7.67 -1.99 14.01
N ILE A 100 -7.33 -1.11 13.06
CA ILE A 100 -7.84 0.27 12.99
C ILE A 100 -8.07 0.69 11.53
N VAL A 101 -9.08 1.53 11.29
CA VAL A 101 -9.30 2.13 9.97
C VAL A 101 -8.53 3.44 9.92
N THR A 102 -7.79 3.63 8.84
CA THR A 102 -7.06 4.87 8.57
C THR A 102 -7.48 5.43 7.23
N ALA A 103 -7.65 6.76 7.18
CA ALA A 103 -7.82 7.46 5.93
C ALA A 103 -6.44 7.84 5.38
N CYS A 104 -6.11 7.35 4.19
CA CYS A 104 -4.92 7.74 3.46
C CYS A 104 -5.28 8.34 2.09
N MET A 105 -4.37 9.13 1.55
CA MET A 105 -4.40 9.71 0.23
C MET A 105 -3.52 8.90 -0.70
N GLU A 106 -4.15 8.23 -1.66
CA GLU A 106 -3.47 7.53 -2.73
C GLU A 106 -3.53 8.40 -4.00
N GLY A 107 -2.48 9.20 -4.19
CA GLY A 107 -2.50 10.32 -5.13
C GLY A 107 -3.54 11.36 -4.71
N THR A 108 -4.59 11.53 -5.52
CA THR A 108 -5.71 12.45 -5.26
C THR A 108 -6.92 11.77 -4.62
N ARG A 109 -6.90 10.43 -4.51
CA ARG A 109 -8.05 9.65 -4.07
C ARG A 109 -7.94 9.33 -2.58
N PRO A 110 -8.90 9.79 -1.73
CA PRO A 110 -8.97 9.32 -0.36
C PRO A 110 -9.40 7.86 -0.33
N LEU A 111 -8.69 7.04 0.43
CA LEU A 111 -8.96 5.63 0.65
C LEU A 111 -8.96 5.35 2.15
N LEU A 112 -10.04 4.75 2.64
CA LEU A 112 -10.02 4.07 3.93
C LEU A 112 -9.39 2.69 3.76
N VAL A 113 -8.38 2.44 4.58
CA VAL A 113 -7.62 1.18 4.63
C VAL A 113 -7.56 0.68 6.06
N GLU A 114 -7.52 -0.64 6.24
CA GLU A 114 -7.29 -1.22 7.55
C GLU A 114 -5.78 -1.41 7.79
N ILE A 115 -5.33 -0.92 8.94
CA ILE A 115 -4.00 -1.21 9.48
C ILE A 115 -4.15 -2.27 10.56
N GLN A 116 -3.39 -3.34 10.43
CA GLN A 116 -3.34 -4.46 11.34
C GLN A 116 -1.99 -4.48 12.06
N ALA A 117 -2.01 -4.76 13.35
CA ALA A 117 -0.82 -4.98 14.16
C ALA A 117 -1.00 -6.20 15.06
N LEU A 118 0.08 -6.97 15.20
CA LEU A 118 0.20 -8.06 16.15
C LEU A 118 1.46 -7.82 16.98
N VAL A 119 1.27 -7.62 18.28
CA VAL A 119 2.35 -7.54 19.26
C VAL A 119 2.31 -8.81 20.11
N SER A 120 3.42 -9.53 20.17
CA SER A 120 3.55 -10.77 20.93
C SER A 120 4.87 -10.77 21.69
N GLY A 121 4.84 -11.21 22.95
CA GLY A 121 6.06 -11.38 23.73
C GLY A 121 7.04 -12.33 23.05
N THR A 122 8.30 -11.92 22.91
CA THR A 122 9.33 -12.81 22.38
C THR A 122 9.74 -13.81 23.45
N LYS A 123 9.96 -15.07 23.05
CA LYS A 123 10.45 -16.10 23.98
C LYS A 123 11.97 -16.10 24.10
N TYR A 124 12.70 -15.58 23.10
CA TYR A 124 14.16 -15.57 23.06
C TYR A 124 14.72 -14.46 22.14
N GLY A 125 15.63 -13.64 22.65
CA GLY A 125 16.44 -12.71 21.85
C GLY A 125 15.83 -11.33 21.64
N THR A 126 16.21 -10.67 20.55
CA THR A 126 15.68 -9.35 20.16
C THR A 126 14.35 -9.50 19.44
N GLY A 127 13.36 -8.71 19.83
CA GLY A 127 12.03 -8.69 19.20
C GLY A 127 12.11 -8.44 17.69
N ARG A 128 11.34 -9.22 16.92
CA ARG A 128 11.23 -9.11 15.46
C ARG A 128 10.32 -7.95 15.10
N ARG A 129 10.68 -7.20 14.04
CA ARG A 129 9.84 -6.13 13.49
C ARG A 129 9.60 -6.44 12.02
N MET A 130 8.37 -6.74 11.64
CA MET A 130 8.03 -7.04 10.25
C MET A 130 6.88 -6.17 9.79
N THR A 131 7.00 -5.62 8.59
CA THR A 131 6.01 -4.74 8.00
C THR A 131 5.64 -5.22 6.60
N GLN A 132 4.37 -5.08 6.24
CA GLN A 132 3.87 -5.28 4.87
C GLN A 132 2.99 -4.08 4.52
N GLY A 133 3.26 -3.47 3.35
CA GLY A 133 2.55 -2.26 2.91
C GLY A 133 3.00 -0.95 3.58
N LEU A 134 4.04 -1.00 4.42
CA LEU A 134 4.59 0.16 5.14
C LEU A 134 6.13 0.09 5.21
N ASP A 135 6.77 1.25 5.23
CA ASP A 135 8.22 1.34 5.46
C ASP A 135 8.61 0.85 6.86
N GLN A 136 9.55 -0.09 6.91
CA GLN A 136 9.99 -0.74 8.14
C GLN A 136 10.73 0.23 9.08
N ASN A 137 11.46 1.20 8.54
CA ASN A 137 12.21 2.17 9.35
C ASN A 137 11.25 3.15 10.04
N ARG A 138 10.21 3.59 9.33
CA ARG A 138 9.14 4.44 9.84
C ARG A 138 8.40 3.77 10.99
N VAL A 139 7.99 2.50 10.83
CA VAL A 139 7.37 1.74 11.93
C VAL A 139 8.34 1.60 13.12
N SER A 140 9.62 1.36 12.87
CA SER A 140 10.63 1.27 13.94
C SER A 140 10.79 2.59 14.71
N LEU A 141 10.74 3.74 14.03
CA LEU A 141 10.74 5.06 14.65
C LEU A 141 9.48 5.30 15.50
N LEU A 142 8.30 4.90 15.02
CA LEU A 142 7.04 5.01 15.78
C LEU A 142 7.06 4.15 17.04
N ILE A 143 7.62 2.94 16.96
CA ILE A 143 7.81 2.08 18.15
C ILE A 143 8.74 2.78 19.15
N ALA A 144 9.89 3.30 18.71
CA ALA A 144 10.81 4.02 19.60
C ALA A 144 10.16 5.26 20.25
N MET A 145 9.30 5.96 19.51
CA MET A 145 8.51 7.08 20.02
C MET A 145 7.52 6.63 21.11
N LEU A 146 6.77 5.54 20.86
CA LEU A 146 5.86 4.95 21.83
C LEU A 146 6.56 4.55 23.13
N GLU A 147 7.74 3.95 23.04
CA GLU A 147 8.53 3.61 24.23
C GLU A 147 8.97 4.86 24.99
N LYS A 148 9.54 5.84 24.28
CA LYS A 148 10.11 7.04 24.90
C LYS A 148 9.06 7.99 25.47
N ARG A 149 7.89 8.08 24.84
CA ARG A 149 6.85 9.07 25.16
C ARG A 149 5.66 8.49 25.91
N SER A 150 5.28 7.25 25.63
CA SER A 150 4.10 6.60 26.22
C SER A 150 4.48 5.58 27.30
N GLY A 151 5.77 5.29 27.50
CA GLY A 151 6.26 4.36 28.53
C GLY A 151 5.94 2.88 28.24
N LEU A 152 5.60 2.55 27.00
CA LEU A 152 5.38 1.18 26.56
C LEU A 152 6.72 0.43 26.49
N GLN A 153 6.75 -0.85 26.85
CA GLN A 153 7.98 -1.67 26.82
C GLN A 153 7.90 -2.66 25.67
N LEU A 154 8.25 -2.24 24.46
CA LEU A 154 8.10 -3.03 23.22
C LEU A 154 9.42 -3.64 22.73
N THR A 155 10.56 -3.28 23.34
CA THR A 155 11.90 -3.69 22.91
C THR A 155 12.06 -5.22 22.82
N GLY A 156 11.40 -5.95 23.72
CA GLY A 156 11.40 -7.40 23.78
C GLY A 156 10.25 -8.06 23.03
N ASP A 157 9.36 -7.32 22.39
CA ASP A 157 8.20 -7.89 21.71
C ASP A 157 8.43 -8.04 20.22
N ASP A 158 7.86 -9.11 19.65
CA ASP A 158 7.72 -9.25 18.23
C ASP A 158 6.53 -8.38 17.77
N VAL A 159 6.79 -7.44 16.86
CA VAL A 159 5.81 -6.51 16.30
C VAL A 159 5.66 -6.76 14.80
N PHE A 160 4.45 -7.11 14.38
CA PHE A 160 4.09 -7.30 12.99
C PHE A 160 3.06 -6.23 12.64
N VAL A 161 3.24 -5.52 11.53
CA VAL A 161 2.30 -4.52 11.04
C VAL A 161 1.99 -4.80 9.57
N ASN A 162 0.72 -4.74 9.20
CA ASN A 162 0.26 -5.04 7.84
C ASN A 162 -0.82 -4.03 7.41
N ILE A 163 -0.79 -3.61 6.15
CA ILE A 163 -1.92 -2.95 5.49
C ILE A 163 -2.80 -4.01 4.84
N ALA A 164 -4.07 -4.07 5.23
CA ALA A 164 -5.01 -5.01 4.64
C ALA A 164 -5.21 -4.71 3.13
N GLY A 165 -5.42 -5.77 2.34
CA GLY A 165 -5.66 -5.65 0.90
C GLY A 165 -4.40 -5.49 0.04
N GLY A 166 -3.20 -5.65 0.62
CA GLY A 166 -1.93 -5.64 -0.13
C GLY A 166 -1.57 -4.27 -0.71
N LEU A 167 -2.10 -3.20 -0.12
CA LEU A 167 -1.77 -1.82 -0.49
C LEU A 167 -0.44 -1.42 0.13
N GLU A 168 0.32 -0.60 -0.59
CA GLU A 168 1.46 0.13 -0.05
C GLU A 168 1.02 1.55 0.30
N VAL A 169 1.25 1.95 1.54
CA VAL A 169 0.88 3.28 2.06
C VAL A 169 2.16 4.03 2.42
N ASP A 170 2.50 5.03 1.60
CA ASP A 170 3.63 5.93 1.85
C ASP A 170 3.14 7.36 2.14
N GLU A 171 2.40 7.50 3.24
CA GLU A 171 1.85 8.80 3.66
C GLU A 171 1.94 9.01 5.17
N PRO A 172 2.44 10.17 5.67
CA PRO A 172 2.55 10.49 7.10
C PRO A 172 1.24 10.33 7.90
N ALA A 173 0.07 10.60 7.31
CA ALA A 173 -1.24 10.47 7.98
C ALA A 173 -1.48 9.04 8.54
N ALA A 174 -0.83 8.03 7.97
CA ALA A 174 -0.92 6.67 8.48
C ALA A 174 -0.23 6.44 9.85
N ASP A 175 0.61 7.36 10.33
CA ASP A 175 1.37 7.20 11.56
C ASP A 175 0.47 6.95 12.77
N LEU A 176 -0.60 7.75 12.91
CA LEU A 176 -1.53 7.60 14.03
C LEU A 176 -2.26 6.25 13.96
N GLY A 177 -2.58 5.78 12.76
CA GLY A 177 -3.15 4.45 12.53
C GLY A 177 -2.20 3.34 12.97
N VAL A 178 -0.95 3.37 12.52
CA VAL A 178 0.07 2.38 12.92
C VAL A 178 0.25 2.35 14.43
N VAL A 179 0.41 3.52 15.06
CA VAL A 179 0.56 3.63 16.51
C VAL A 179 -0.67 3.08 17.23
N THR A 180 -1.88 3.45 16.80
CA THR A 180 -3.13 3.00 17.40
C THR A 180 -3.28 1.48 17.30
N ALA A 181 -2.96 0.88 16.15
CA ALA A 181 -2.98 -0.57 15.96
C ALA A 181 -1.99 -1.27 16.91
N ILE A 182 -0.74 -0.80 16.99
CA ILE A 182 0.28 -1.37 17.87
C ILE A 182 -0.15 -1.29 19.33
N VAL A 183 -0.62 -0.12 19.78
CA VAL A 183 -1.09 0.07 21.16
C VAL A 183 -2.29 -0.79 21.47
N SER A 184 -3.25 -0.88 20.54
CA SER A 184 -4.44 -1.73 20.66
C SER A 184 -4.05 -3.19 20.83
N SER A 185 -3.12 -3.68 20.01
CA SER A 185 -2.61 -5.06 20.08
C SER A 185 -1.85 -5.32 21.38
N PHE A 186 -0.90 -4.47 21.75
CA PHE A 186 -0.10 -4.60 22.97
C PHE A 186 -0.96 -4.59 24.25
N LYS A 187 -1.97 -3.72 24.30
CA LYS A 187 -2.90 -3.65 25.45
C LYS A 187 -4.00 -4.70 25.40
N ASN A 188 -4.14 -5.40 24.27
CA ASN A 188 -5.25 -6.31 23.99
C ASN A 188 -6.63 -5.63 24.20
N VAL A 189 -6.77 -4.40 23.71
CA VAL A 189 -8.02 -3.61 23.77
C VAL A 189 -8.39 -3.22 22.35
N ASN A 190 -9.59 -3.60 21.90
CA ASN A 190 -10.10 -3.24 20.58
C ASN A 190 -10.43 -1.74 20.51
N VAL A 191 -10.27 -1.17 19.32
CA VAL A 191 -10.77 0.18 19.00
C VAL A 191 -12.23 0.07 18.54
N ASP A 192 -13.03 1.11 18.79
CA ASP A 192 -14.40 1.18 18.27
C ASP A 192 -14.38 1.03 16.74
N PRO A 193 -15.14 0.08 16.16
CA PRO A 193 -15.21 -0.13 14.71
C PRO A 193 -15.62 1.09 13.88
N HIS A 194 -16.27 2.09 14.48
CA HIS A 194 -16.69 3.33 13.80
C HIS A 194 -15.66 4.45 13.91
N THR A 195 -14.54 4.22 14.60
CA THR A 195 -13.45 5.17 14.70
C THR A 195 -12.48 4.98 13.53
N ALA A 196 -12.18 6.08 12.84
CA ALA A 196 -11.06 6.17 11.91
C ALA A 196 -10.05 7.22 12.41
N VAL A 197 -8.77 7.02 12.10
CA VAL A 197 -7.68 7.93 12.49
C VAL A 197 -6.85 8.32 11.27
N PHE A 198 -6.26 9.51 11.27
CA PHE A 198 -5.40 10.07 10.23
C PHE A 198 -4.44 11.09 10.83
#